data_AF-A0A2A4V721-F1
#
_entry.id   AF-A0A2A4V721-F1
#
_cell.length_a   1.000
_cell.length_b   1.000
_cell.length_c   1.000
_cell.angle_alpha   90.00
_cell.angle_beta   90.00
_cell.angle_gamma   90.00
#
_symmetry.space_group_name_H-M   'P 1'
#
loop_
_entity.id
_entity.type
_entity.pdbx_description
1 polymer ?
#
loop_
_entity_poly.entity_id
_entity_poly.type
_entity_poly.pdbx_seq_one_letter_code
_entity_poly.pdbx_strand_id
1 'polypeptide(L)'
;MTIINVSNLYIYPIKSTKGISLPYADIDELGLAFDRRFVISDNLGQFITARTEPTLCLVTTILTEHGITLSAPSMPTLTLEYKVFNNQYQNVEVWGDEIAGQRCSTTANSWFSEYLQRPCQLLYFGQESSRVKNANTDKARKLAFADGYPLLLISQASLDDLNQRLLADNQQTVSMAQFRPNIVVDNCLPFAEDGWQYIRIGEIDFKVSKPCERCVFTTVNPTSGIKHAQQQPLRTLKSYRQTTNGAVLFGQNLIPLTSGSIKQGDKLNVVTQQKPPTFTHSNSTPVTAIMNKNKKINIHFETWHKDHPADNQKTLLEHGEAAGLIMPSSCRGGMCGRCKAKLISGEVTQLADEGLSAEEKQQGYILCCSSIAQSDVVIKHR
;
A
#
# COMPACT_ATOMS: atom_id res chain seq x y z
N MET A 1 6.57 -11.39 33.65
CA MET A 1 6.25 -11.35 32.21
C MET A 1 5.78 -9.96 31.90
N THR A 2 6.40 -9.28 30.93
CA THR A 2 5.94 -7.98 30.45
C THR A 2 4.58 -8.17 29.76
N ILE A 3 3.59 -7.38 30.15
CA ILE A 3 2.23 -7.45 29.59
C ILE A 3 2.25 -6.64 28.29
N ILE A 4 1.88 -7.27 27.17
CA ILE A 4 1.73 -6.62 25.86
C ILE A 4 0.45 -5.78 25.91
N ASN A 5 0.52 -4.51 25.53
CA ASN A 5 -0.65 -3.62 25.52
C ASN A 5 -0.83 -2.95 24.17
N VAL A 6 -2.06 -2.50 23.89
CA VAL A 6 -2.35 -1.59 22.77
C VAL A 6 -1.80 -0.21 23.11
N SER A 7 -0.77 0.24 22.39
CA SER A 7 -0.20 1.57 22.58
C SER A 7 -0.98 2.63 21.80
N ASN A 8 -1.44 2.31 20.59
CA ASN A 8 -2.16 3.24 19.72
C ASN A 8 -3.20 2.54 18.85
N LEU A 9 -4.27 3.27 18.56
CA LEU A 9 -5.28 2.88 17.58
C LEU A 9 -5.36 3.93 16.49
N TYR A 10 -5.48 3.49 15.24
CA TYR A 10 -5.64 4.37 14.09
C TYR A 10 -6.73 3.91 13.15
N ILE A 11 -7.46 4.88 12.61
CA ILE A 11 -8.33 4.69 11.46
C ILE A 11 -7.91 5.60 10.32
N TYR A 12 -8.27 5.23 9.10
CA TYR A 12 -8.01 6.01 7.89
C TYR A 12 -9.32 6.07 7.11
N PRO A 13 -10.21 7.02 7.42
CA PRO A 13 -11.58 7.00 6.91
C PRO A 13 -11.68 6.94 5.40
N ILE A 14 -10.79 7.67 4.72
CA ILE A 14 -10.63 7.63 3.27
C ILE A 14 -9.37 6.82 2.94
N LYS A 15 -9.48 5.92 1.97
CA LYS A 15 -8.34 5.17 1.45
C LYS A 15 -7.20 6.13 1.08
N SER A 16 -5.99 5.78 1.52
CA SER A 16 -4.76 6.55 1.28
C SER A 16 -4.60 7.90 1.99
N THR A 17 -5.60 8.42 2.70
CA THR A 17 -5.47 9.70 3.42
C THR A 17 -4.78 9.58 4.78
N LYS A 18 -4.57 10.69 5.48
CA LYS A 18 -3.94 10.75 6.80
C LYS A 18 -4.73 9.93 7.82
N GLY A 19 -4.01 9.24 8.71
CA GLY A 19 -4.62 8.50 9.81
C GLY A 19 -5.09 9.41 10.94
N ILE A 20 -6.15 8.99 11.63
CA ILE A 20 -6.66 9.59 12.86
C ILE A 20 -6.25 8.69 14.02
N SER A 21 -5.59 9.24 15.04
CA SER A 21 -5.31 8.54 16.29
C SER A 21 -6.57 8.54 17.15
N LEU A 22 -6.94 7.37 17.70
CA LEU A 22 -8.11 7.21 18.54
C LEU A 22 -7.75 6.65 19.92
N PRO A 23 -8.37 7.15 21.01
CA PRO A 23 -8.22 6.54 22.33
C PRO A 23 -8.98 5.20 22.45
N TYR A 24 -10.05 5.02 21.67
CA TYR A 24 -10.86 3.80 21.59
C TYR A 24 -11.53 3.69 20.21
N ALA A 25 -11.90 2.48 19.83
CA ALA A 25 -12.63 2.22 18.59
C ALA A 25 -13.53 0.98 18.73
N ASP A 26 -14.73 1.07 18.15
CA ASP A 26 -15.58 -0.09 17.94
C ASP A 26 -15.07 -0.94 16.78
N ILE A 27 -15.38 -2.23 16.84
CA ILE A 27 -14.99 -3.24 15.88
C ILE A 27 -16.25 -3.87 15.31
N ASP A 28 -16.42 -3.70 14.00
CA ASP A 28 -17.44 -4.36 13.21
C ASP A 28 -16.81 -5.44 12.31
N GLU A 29 -17.64 -6.10 11.51
CA GLU A 29 -17.20 -7.13 10.57
C GLU A 29 -16.26 -6.63 9.47
N LEU A 30 -16.13 -5.31 9.28
CA LEU A 30 -15.26 -4.67 8.30
C LEU A 30 -13.93 -4.17 8.92
N GLY A 31 -13.74 -4.30 10.23
CA GLY A 31 -12.55 -3.86 10.97
C GLY A 31 -12.87 -2.82 12.05
N LEU A 32 -12.00 -1.84 12.26
CA LEU A 32 -12.35 -0.70 13.11
C LEU A 32 -13.46 0.10 12.42
N ALA A 33 -14.43 0.57 13.21
CA ALA A 33 -15.49 1.44 12.72
C ALA A 33 -14.87 2.65 12.00
N PHE A 34 -15.53 3.07 10.91
CA PHE A 34 -15.11 4.18 10.05
C PHE A 34 -13.82 3.98 9.24
N ASP A 35 -13.10 2.87 9.38
CA ASP A 35 -11.83 2.66 8.69
C ASP A 35 -12.00 2.33 7.20
N ARG A 36 -11.38 3.11 6.30
CA ARG A 36 -11.44 2.95 4.83
C ARG A 36 -12.87 2.77 4.29
N ARG A 37 -13.83 3.51 4.85
CA ARG A 37 -15.23 3.54 4.38
C ARG A 37 -15.41 4.41 3.13
N PHE A 38 -14.39 5.15 2.74
CA PHE A 38 -14.38 5.94 1.51
C PHE A 38 -13.21 5.59 0.60
N VAL A 39 -13.41 5.79 -0.70
CA VAL A 39 -12.37 5.68 -1.72
C VAL A 39 -12.53 6.80 -2.75
N ILE A 40 -11.41 7.23 -3.31
CA ILE A 40 -11.40 8.16 -4.43
C ILE A 40 -11.19 7.34 -5.70
N SER A 41 -11.98 7.60 -6.74
CA SER A 41 -11.79 6.99 -8.06
C SER A 41 -11.84 8.04 -9.15
N ASP A 42 -11.35 7.71 -10.33
CA ASP A 42 -11.72 8.46 -11.53
C ASP A 42 -13.19 8.16 -11.94
N ASN A 43 -13.61 8.78 -13.05
CA ASN A 43 -14.97 8.61 -13.58
C ASN A 43 -15.23 7.22 -14.16
N LEU A 44 -14.19 6.43 -14.43
CA LEU A 44 -14.30 5.06 -14.94
C LEU A 44 -14.32 4.01 -13.82
N GLY A 45 -14.20 4.43 -12.55
CA GLY A 45 -14.17 3.51 -11.41
C GLY A 45 -12.78 2.96 -11.10
N GLN A 46 -11.71 3.53 -11.66
CA GLN A 46 -10.36 3.19 -11.26
C GLN A 46 -10.01 3.95 -9.98
N PHE A 47 -9.77 3.23 -8.89
CA PHE A 47 -9.38 3.84 -7.62
C PHE A 47 -8.04 4.58 -7.70
N ILE A 48 -7.97 5.72 -7.04
CA ILE A 48 -6.80 6.58 -6.89
C ILE A 48 -6.19 6.34 -5.51
N THR A 49 -4.88 6.18 -5.43
CA THR A 49 -4.17 5.95 -4.16
C THR A 49 -2.97 6.83 -4.02
N ALA A 50 -2.43 6.94 -2.81
CA ALA A 50 -1.17 7.62 -2.55
C ALA A 50 0.06 6.93 -3.17
N ARG A 51 -0.09 5.78 -3.86
CA ARG A 51 0.95 5.23 -4.73
C ARG A 51 1.13 6.10 -5.98
N THR A 52 0.02 6.56 -6.55
CA THR A 52 -0.02 7.41 -7.74
C THR A 52 -0.11 8.89 -7.38
N GLU A 53 -0.89 9.24 -6.35
CA GLU A 53 -1.14 10.61 -5.88
C GLU A 53 -0.74 10.79 -4.40
N PRO A 54 0.56 10.87 -4.06
CA PRO A 54 1.06 10.88 -2.69
C PRO A 54 0.50 12.01 -1.79
N THR A 55 0.10 13.13 -2.38
CA THR A 55 -0.51 14.28 -1.70
C THR A 55 -1.78 13.91 -0.94
N LEU A 56 -2.46 12.81 -1.30
CA LEU A 56 -3.57 12.27 -0.51
C LEU A 56 -3.22 12.06 0.97
N CYS A 57 -1.95 11.78 1.31
CA CYS A 57 -1.50 11.64 2.70
C CYS A 57 -1.66 12.92 3.53
N LEU A 58 -1.79 14.07 2.87
CA LEU A 58 -1.94 15.39 3.49
C LEU A 58 -3.41 15.76 3.74
N VAL A 59 -4.35 14.99 3.17
CA VAL A 59 -5.78 15.15 3.43
C VAL A 59 -6.06 14.65 4.84
N THR A 60 -6.55 15.54 5.70
CA THR A 60 -6.97 15.23 7.07
C THR A 60 -8.47 15.03 7.12
N THR A 61 -8.93 14.25 8.11
CA THR A 61 -10.34 13.97 8.33
C THR A 61 -10.66 14.15 9.80
N ILE A 62 -11.78 14.80 10.08
CA ILE A 62 -12.43 14.87 11.37
C ILE A 62 -13.75 14.12 11.23
N LEU A 63 -14.02 13.17 12.12
CA LEU A 63 -15.32 12.50 12.19
C LEU A 63 -16.33 13.42 12.88
N THR A 64 -17.55 13.46 12.36
CA THR A 64 -18.69 14.14 13.00
C THR A 64 -19.81 13.14 13.22
N GLU A 65 -20.81 13.49 14.03
CA GLU A 65 -21.96 12.63 14.28
C GLU A 65 -22.71 12.24 13.00
N HIS A 66 -22.71 13.12 12.00
CA HIS A 66 -23.49 12.96 10.78
C HIS A 66 -22.64 12.85 9.51
N GLY A 67 -21.31 12.70 9.63
CA GLY A 67 -20.44 12.73 8.46
C GLY A 67 -18.95 12.91 8.75
N ILE A 68 -18.27 13.60 7.83
CA ILE A 68 -16.84 13.89 7.93
C ILE A 68 -16.54 15.32 7.48
N THR A 69 -15.54 15.92 8.12
CA THR A 69 -14.94 17.19 7.69
C THR A 69 -13.52 16.95 7.20
N LEU A 70 -13.19 17.50 6.03
CA LEU A 70 -11.93 17.32 5.33
C LEU A 70 -11.16 18.63 5.24
N SER A 71 -9.85 18.53 5.34
CA SER A 71 -8.93 19.65 5.06
C SER A 71 -7.71 19.14 4.31
N ALA A 72 -7.13 20.00 3.46
CA ALA A 72 -5.89 19.74 2.76
C ALA A 72 -5.14 21.06 2.52
N PRO A 73 -3.83 21.02 2.23
CA PRO A 73 -3.05 22.21 1.90
C PRO A 73 -3.69 23.02 0.78
N SER A 74 -3.84 24.33 0.99
CA SER A 74 -4.39 25.29 0.02
C SER A 74 -5.83 25.02 -0.44
N MET A 75 -6.59 24.19 0.29
CA MET A 75 -8.00 23.91 0.00
C MET A 75 -8.91 24.46 1.12
N PRO A 76 -10.12 24.95 0.79
CA PRO A 76 -11.10 25.25 1.82
C PRO A 76 -11.53 23.98 2.56
N THR A 77 -11.97 24.13 3.81
CA THR A 77 -12.56 23.02 4.57
C THR A 77 -13.83 22.51 3.87
N LEU A 78 -13.96 21.19 3.73
CA LEU A 78 -15.13 20.54 3.15
C LEU A 78 -15.84 19.71 4.21
N THR A 79 -17.10 20.01 4.50
CA THR A 79 -17.95 19.17 5.36
C THR A 79 -18.92 18.37 4.50
N LEU A 80 -18.97 17.06 4.75
CA LEU A 80 -19.81 16.09 4.06
C LEU A 80 -20.72 15.41 5.08
N GLU A 81 -22.02 15.45 4.85
CA GLU A 81 -23.01 14.76 5.68
C GLU A 81 -23.54 13.53 4.97
N TYR A 82 -23.67 12.40 5.67
CA TYR A 82 -24.16 11.15 5.09
C TYR A 82 -25.55 11.29 4.44
N LYS A 83 -26.42 12.12 5.03
CA LYS A 83 -27.80 12.33 4.57
C LYS A 83 -27.90 12.98 3.18
N VAL A 84 -26.84 13.65 2.73
CA VAL A 84 -26.82 14.32 1.41
C VAL A 84 -26.15 13.47 0.34
N PHE A 85 -25.71 12.25 0.68
CA PHE A 85 -25.12 11.35 -0.29
C PHE A 85 -26.16 10.90 -1.32
N ASN A 86 -25.71 10.75 -2.56
CA ASN A 86 -26.58 10.31 -3.64
C ASN A 86 -26.91 8.82 -3.46
N ASN A 87 -28.14 8.41 -3.79
CA ASN A 87 -28.55 6.99 -3.76
C ASN A 87 -28.00 6.18 -4.94
N GLN A 88 -27.27 6.82 -5.87
CA GLN A 88 -26.60 6.16 -6.97
C GLN A 88 -25.28 5.55 -6.54
N TYR A 89 -25.04 4.35 -7.03
CA TYR A 89 -23.79 3.62 -6.86
C TYR A 89 -23.00 3.60 -8.17
N GLN A 90 -21.67 3.56 -8.04
CA GLN A 90 -20.75 3.33 -9.13
C GLN A 90 -19.80 2.20 -8.76
N ASN A 91 -19.57 1.30 -9.70
CA ASN A 91 -18.59 0.24 -9.54
C ASN A 91 -17.18 0.84 -9.51
N VAL A 92 -16.41 0.43 -8.51
CA VAL A 92 -14.99 0.73 -8.36
C VAL A 92 -14.23 -0.59 -8.27
N GLU A 93 -13.19 -0.74 -9.08
CA GLU A 93 -12.32 -1.90 -9.01
C GLU A 93 -11.25 -1.67 -7.93
N VAL A 94 -11.17 -2.55 -6.93
CA VAL A 94 -10.11 -2.54 -5.91
C VAL A 94 -9.45 -3.90 -5.88
N TRP A 95 -8.29 -3.99 -6.55
CA TRP A 95 -7.48 -5.21 -6.63
C TRP A 95 -8.21 -6.41 -7.25
N GLY A 96 -8.91 -6.17 -8.38
CA GLY A 96 -9.69 -7.19 -9.08
C GLY A 96 -11.05 -7.50 -8.47
N ASP A 97 -11.41 -6.88 -7.33
CA ASP A 97 -12.78 -6.93 -6.82
C ASP A 97 -13.57 -5.72 -7.32
N GLU A 98 -14.74 -5.96 -7.87
CA GLU A 98 -15.70 -4.91 -8.22
C GLU A 98 -16.60 -4.61 -7.01
N ILE A 99 -16.62 -3.36 -6.57
CA ILE A 99 -17.38 -2.92 -5.41
C ILE A 99 -18.33 -1.81 -5.83
N ALA A 100 -19.62 -1.92 -5.51
CA ALA A 100 -20.55 -0.82 -5.68
C ALA A 100 -20.28 0.25 -4.60
N GLY A 101 -19.74 1.41 -4.98
CA GLY A 101 -19.52 2.55 -4.09
C GLY A 101 -20.62 3.59 -4.25
N GLN A 102 -21.24 3.99 -3.14
CA GLN A 102 -22.25 5.05 -3.12
C GLN A 102 -21.60 6.40 -3.47
N ARG A 103 -22.18 7.15 -4.38
CA ARG A 103 -21.67 8.48 -4.74
C ARG A 103 -21.93 9.47 -3.60
N CYS A 104 -20.90 10.17 -3.14
CA CYS A 104 -21.04 11.17 -2.08
C CYS A 104 -21.78 12.42 -2.58
N SER A 105 -21.07 13.42 -3.11
CA SER A 105 -21.69 14.64 -3.63
C SER A 105 -20.87 15.26 -4.75
N THR A 106 -21.50 16.08 -5.59
CA THR A 106 -20.79 16.86 -6.63
C THR A 106 -19.76 17.79 -6.00
N THR A 107 -20.06 18.38 -4.84
CA THR A 107 -19.11 19.21 -4.08
C THR A 107 -17.87 18.42 -3.66
N ALA A 108 -18.02 17.18 -3.18
CA ALA A 108 -16.88 16.32 -2.85
C ALA A 108 -16.02 16.04 -4.10
N ASN A 109 -16.67 15.75 -5.23
CA ASN A 109 -15.98 15.47 -6.49
C ASN A 109 -15.19 16.69 -6.98
N SER A 110 -15.80 17.89 -6.95
CA SER A 110 -15.12 19.14 -7.32
C SER A 110 -13.93 19.41 -6.42
N TRP A 111 -14.08 19.25 -5.10
CA TRP A 111 -13.01 19.50 -4.13
C TRP A 111 -11.81 18.58 -4.35
N PHE A 112 -12.03 17.27 -4.50
CA PHE A 112 -10.93 16.34 -4.77
C PHE A 112 -10.34 16.54 -6.17
N SER A 113 -11.16 16.91 -7.15
CA SER A 113 -10.67 17.16 -8.50
C SER A 113 -9.77 18.38 -8.59
N GLU A 114 -10.12 19.44 -7.85
CA GLU A 114 -9.29 20.62 -7.68
C GLU A 114 -8.02 20.28 -6.91
N TYR A 115 -8.12 19.55 -5.79
CA TYR A 115 -6.94 19.18 -5.01
C TYR A 115 -5.93 18.31 -5.77
N LEU A 116 -6.43 17.33 -6.53
CA LEU A 116 -5.60 16.39 -7.30
C LEU A 116 -5.29 16.86 -8.72
N GLN A 117 -5.83 18.01 -9.14
CA GLN A 117 -5.68 18.56 -10.50
C GLN A 117 -6.08 17.57 -11.60
N ARG A 118 -7.12 16.76 -11.34
CA ARG A 118 -7.66 15.78 -12.28
C ARG A 118 -9.11 15.42 -11.95
N PRO A 119 -9.96 15.07 -12.93
CA PRO A 119 -11.31 14.60 -12.66
C PRO A 119 -11.32 13.35 -11.77
N CYS A 120 -12.02 13.41 -10.65
CA CYS A 120 -12.22 12.30 -9.75
C CYS A 120 -13.50 12.47 -8.92
N GLN A 121 -13.86 11.41 -8.21
CA GLN A 121 -15.03 11.36 -7.35
C GLN A 121 -14.74 10.64 -6.04
N LEU A 122 -15.49 11.03 -5.01
CA LEU A 122 -15.47 10.36 -3.72
C LEU A 122 -16.64 9.38 -3.64
N LEU A 123 -16.32 8.13 -3.33
CA LEU A 123 -17.28 7.05 -3.14
C LEU A 123 -17.27 6.61 -1.67
N TYR A 124 -18.45 6.31 -1.13
CA TYR A 124 -18.69 5.80 0.20
C TYR A 124 -19.13 4.34 0.15
N PHE A 125 -18.74 3.56 1.15
CA PHE A 125 -19.19 2.19 1.35
C PHE A 125 -20.57 2.24 2.00
N GLY A 126 -21.59 2.41 1.16
CA GLY A 126 -22.99 2.59 1.56
C GLY A 126 -23.67 1.29 1.94
N GLN A 127 -24.95 1.37 2.26
CA GLN A 127 -25.74 0.23 2.74
C GLN A 127 -25.86 -0.90 1.70
N GLU A 128 -25.84 -0.57 0.41
CA GLU A 128 -25.88 -1.57 -0.68
C GLU A 128 -24.49 -2.03 -1.12
N SER A 129 -23.43 -1.46 -0.54
CA SER A 129 -22.06 -1.91 -0.79
C SER A 129 -21.82 -3.26 -0.13
N SER A 130 -21.19 -4.18 -0.85
CA SER A 130 -20.74 -5.45 -0.31
C SER A 130 -19.41 -5.81 -0.93
N ARG A 131 -18.52 -6.39 -0.11
CA ARG A 131 -17.27 -6.98 -0.58
C ARG A 131 -16.85 -8.07 0.39
N VAL A 132 -16.71 -9.27 -0.17
CA VAL A 132 -16.37 -10.48 0.56
C VAL A 132 -15.18 -11.12 -0.12
N LYS A 133 -14.11 -11.40 0.64
CA LYS A 133 -12.98 -12.22 0.18
C LYS A 133 -13.02 -13.59 0.82
N ASN A 134 -12.75 -14.61 0.00
CA ASN A 134 -12.50 -15.96 0.50
C ASN A 134 -11.43 -15.88 1.59
N ALA A 135 -11.73 -16.53 2.70
CA ALA A 135 -10.93 -16.45 3.89
C ALA A 135 -10.02 -17.67 4.02
N ASN A 136 -8.97 -17.50 4.82
CA ASN A 136 -8.21 -18.63 5.37
C ASN A 136 -8.89 -19.14 6.67
N THR A 137 -10.20 -18.93 6.84
CA THR A 137 -11.04 -19.25 8.02
C THR A 137 -12.41 -19.73 7.60
N ASP A 138 -13.15 -20.32 8.53
CA ASP A 138 -14.53 -20.80 8.35
C ASP A 138 -15.53 -19.69 8.00
N LYS A 139 -15.19 -18.41 8.26
CA LYS A 139 -15.98 -17.24 7.86
C LYS A 139 -15.27 -16.46 6.77
N ALA A 140 -16.00 -16.11 5.70
CA ALA A 140 -15.53 -15.22 4.65
C ALA A 140 -15.22 -13.82 5.23
N ARG A 141 -14.20 -13.14 4.69
CA ARG A 141 -13.76 -11.83 5.20
C ARG A 141 -14.53 -10.72 4.52
N LYS A 142 -15.27 -9.94 5.31
CA LYS A 142 -15.90 -8.71 4.83
C LYS A 142 -14.92 -7.55 4.91
N LEU A 143 -14.95 -6.67 3.92
CA LEU A 143 -14.02 -5.55 3.78
C LEU A 143 -14.78 -4.35 3.21
N ALA A 144 -14.40 -3.14 3.62
CA ALA A 144 -14.74 -1.95 2.84
C ALA A 144 -13.70 -1.75 1.72
N PHE A 145 -13.13 -0.55 1.59
CA PHE A 145 -12.11 -0.25 0.58
C PHE A 145 -10.66 -0.55 1.03
N ALA A 146 -10.48 -1.28 2.13
CA ALA A 146 -9.16 -1.78 2.56
C ALA A 146 -8.50 -2.66 1.49
N ASP A 147 -7.17 -2.83 1.50
CA ASP A 147 -6.48 -3.56 0.42
C ASP A 147 -6.84 -5.05 0.36
N GLY A 148 -6.84 -5.74 1.51
CA GLY A 148 -7.18 -7.17 1.54
C GLY A 148 -7.48 -7.76 2.92
N TYR A 149 -7.34 -7.00 3.99
CA TYR A 149 -7.64 -7.43 5.36
C TYR A 149 -8.28 -6.28 6.16
N PRO A 150 -9.17 -6.58 7.11
CA PRO A 150 -9.87 -5.56 7.90
C PRO A 150 -8.92 -4.69 8.73
N LEU A 151 -7.85 -5.29 9.25
CA LEU A 151 -6.98 -4.68 10.24
C LEU A 151 -5.52 -5.03 9.99
N LEU A 152 -4.64 -4.12 10.38
CA LEU A 152 -3.19 -4.33 10.41
C LEU A 152 -2.66 -4.02 11.82
N LEU A 153 -1.88 -4.96 12.37
CA LEU A 153 -1.16 -4.80 13.64
C LEU A 153 0.34 -4.72 13.40
N ILE A 154 1.01 -3.81 14.11
CA ILE A 154 2.48 -3.68 14.11
C ILE A 154 2.93 -3.43 15.55
N SER A 155 4.02 -4.07 16.00
CA SER A 155 4.60 -3.71 17.29
C SER A 155 5.51 -2.48 17.20
N GLN A 156 5.52 -1.65 18.24
CA GLN A 156 6.44 -0.53 18.36
C GLN A 156 7.90 -1.01 18.30
N ALA A 157 8.20 -2.16 18.92
CA ALA A 157 9.52 -2.77 18.90
C ALA A 157 10.00 -3.13 17.48
N SER A 158 9.12 -3.59 16.58
CA SER A 158 9.44 -3.80 15.16
C SER A 158 9.81 -2.50 14.44
N LEU A 159 9.12 -1.40 14.75
CA LEU A 159 9.46 -0.08 14.18
C LEU A 159 10.80 0.43 14.73
N ASP A 160 11.05 0.23 16.02
CA ASP A 160 12.29 0.66 16.66
C ASP A 160 13.50 -0.10 16.08
N ASP A 161 13.41 -1.43 15.87
CA ASP A 161 14.45 -2.22 15.21
C ASP A 161 14.71 -1.73 13.77
N LEU A 162 13.65 -1.46 12.99
CA LEU A 162 13.80 -0.90 11.65
C LEU A 162 14.49 0.47 11.68
N ASN A 163 14.12 1.34 12.62
CA ASN A 163 14.71 2.65 12.78
C ASN A 163 16.18 2.59 13.20
N GLN A 164 16.57 1.63 14.05
CA GLN A 164 17.97 1.39 14.39
C GLN A 164 18.78 1.01 13.15
N ARG A 165 18.25 0.15 12.27
CA ARG A 165 18.91 -0.23 11.01
C ARG A 165 19.02 0.96 10.04
N LEU A 166 17.98 1.78 9.94
CA LEU A 166 18.02 2.99 9.11
C LEU A 166 19.11 3.95 9.59
N LEU A 167 19.22 4.18 10.89
CA LEU A 167 20.25 5.04 11.47
C LEU A 167 21.66 4.47 11.24
N ALA A 168 21.85 3.16 11.35
CA ALA A 168 23.12 2.51 11.05
C ALA A 168 23.57 2.72 9.58
N ASP A 169 22.61 2.85 8.65
CA ASP A 169 22.84 3.15 7.23
C ASP A 169 22.81 4.66 6.91
N ASN A 170 22.95 5.53 7.92
CA ASN A 170 22.88 7.00 7.82
C ASN A 170 21.60 7.52 7.14
N GLN A 171 20.47 6.82 7.32
CA GLN A 171 19.15 7.23 6.83
C GLN A 171 18.35 7.91 7.94
N GLN A 172 17.31 8.65 7.54
CA GLN A 172 16.34 9.21 8.48
C GLN A 172 15.41 8.12 9.02
N THR A 173 14.98 8.28 10.28
CA THR A 173 13.98 7.41 10.88
C THR A 173 12.62 7.62 10.23
N VAL A 174 11.80 6.58 10.32
CA VAL A 174 10.42 6.54 9.82
C VAL A 174 9.44 6.44 10.97
N SER A 175 8.21 6.91 10.72
CA SER A 175 7.12 6.83 11.69
C SER A 175 6.16 5.69 11.35
N MET A 176 5.40 5.26 12.35
CA MET A 176 4.38 4.23 12.19
C MET A 176 3.34 4.58 11.10
N ALA A 177 3.10 5.88 10.88
CA ALA A 177 2.18 6.38 9.87
C ALA A 177 2.54 5.97 8.43
N GLN A 178 3.81 5.65 8.14
CA GLN A 178 4.21 5.09 6.82
C GLN A 178 3.68 3.67 6.59
N PHE A 179 3.49 2.91 7.68
CA PHE A 179 3.03 1.53 7.61
C PHE A 179 1.51 1.39 7.71
N ARG A 180 0.86 2.44 8.20
CA ARG A 180 -0.59 2.59 8.27
C ARG A 180 -1.33 1.48 9.06
N PRO A 181 -0.80 1.01 10.21
CA PRO A 181 -1.49 0.01 11.01
C PRO A 181 -2.76 0.58 11.63
N ASN A 182 -3.69 -0.30 11.97
CA ASN A 182 -4.85 0.06 12.79
C ASN A 182 -4.55 -0.08 14.28
N ILE A 183 -3.71 -1.06 14.64
CA ILE A 183 -3.39 -1.37 16.03
C ILE A 183 -1.87 -1.36 16.17
N VAL A 184 -1.37 -0.58 17.12
CA VAL A 184 0.04 -0.65 17.55
C VAL A 184 0.08 -1.23 18.94
N VAL A 185 1.03 -2.13 19.16
CA VAL A 185 1.26 -2.75 20.47
C VAL A 185 2.68 -2.54 20.94
N ASP A 186 2.89 -2.53 22.25
CA ASP A 186 4.19 -2.36 22.88
C ASP A 186 4.56 -3.55 23.78
N ASN A 187 5.67 -3.44 24.51
CA ASN A 187 6.09 -4.42 25.52
C ASN A 187 6.31 -5.85 24.99
N CYS A 188 6.71 -5.99 23.72
CA CYS A 188 7.14 -7.24 23.11
C CYS A 188 8.50 -7.08 22.42
N LEU A 189 9.11 -8.20 22.05
CA LEU A 189 10.34 -8.20 21.25
C LEU A 189 10.05 -7.75 19.82
N PRO A 190 11.04 -7.16 19.11
CA PRO A 190 10.89 -6.87 17.69
C PRO A 190 10.43 -8.10 16.92
N PHE A 191 9.41 -7.92 16.09
CA PHE A 191 8.78 -8.95 15.26
C PHE A 191 8.14 -10.11 16.02
N ALA A 192 7.89 -9.99 17.33
CA ALA A 192 7.17 -11.00 18.09
C ALA A 192 5.80 -11.32 17.47
N GLU A 193 5.16 -10.33 16.83
CA GLU A 193 3.88 -10.47 16.14
C GLU A 193 3.90 -11.52 15.01
N ASP A 194 5.06 -11.83 14.43
CA ASP A 194 5.20 -12.85 13.39
C ASP A 194 4.85 -14.26 13.89
N GLY A 195 5.02 -14.51 15.20
CA GLY A 195 4.77 -15.80 15.82
C GLY A 195 3.36 -15.95 16.39
N TRP A 196 2.49 -14.95 16.27
CA TRP A 196 1.14 -15.02 16.84
C TRP A 196 0.16 -15.60 15.83
N GLN A 197 -0.76 -16.46 16.28
CA GLN A 197 -1.78 -17.07 15.42
C GLN A 197 -3.19 -16.63 15.80
N TYR A 198 -3.53 -16.73 17.08
CA TYR A 198 -4.77 -16.19 17.65
C TYR A 198 -4.39 -15.31 18.84
N ILE A 199 -4.99 -14.12 18.89
CA ILE A 199 -4.75 -13.14 19.96
C ILE A 199 -6.09 -12.63 20.48
N ARG A 200 -6.10 -12.19 21.74
CA ARG A 200 -7.22 -11.51 22.37
C ARG A 200 -6.79 -10.13 22.84
N ILE A 201 -7.53 -9.09 22.48
CA ILE A 201 -7.32 -7.71 22.96
C ILE A 201 -8.59 -7.28 23.69
N GLY A 202 -8.47 -7.00 24.99
CA GLY A 202 -9.66 -6.83 25.83
C GLY A 202 -10.52 -8.10 25.77
N GLU A 203 -11.77 -7.95 25.33
CA GLU A 203 -12.73 -9.06 25.16
C GLU A 203 -12.86 -9.55 23.70
N ILE A 204 -12.05 -9.02 22.78
CA ILE A 204 -12.19 -9.28 21.34
C ILE A 204 -11.13 -10.26 20.86
N ASP A 205 -11.57 -11.31 20.16
CA ASP A 205 -10.71 -12.31 19.56
C ASP A 205 -10.34 -11.95 18.13
N PHE A 206 -9.07 -12.13 17.78
CA PHE A 206 -8.55 -11.91 16.43
C PHE A 206 -7.79 -13.12 15.94
N LYS A 207 -7.96 -13.42 14.65
CA LYS A 207 -7.03 -14.25 13.92
C LYS A 207 -5.92 -13.39 13.32
N VAL A 208 -4.68 -13.78 13.57
CA VAL A 208 -3.51 -13.28 12.86
C VAL A 208 -3.40 -14.05 11.55
N SER A 209 -3.86 -13.44 10.45
CA SER A 209 -4.17 -14.20 9.24
C SER A 209 -3.02 -14.35 8.26
N LYS A 210 -2.23 -13.29 8.05
CA LYS A 210 -1.11 -13.30 7.11
C LYS A 210 -0.15 -12.13 7.41
N PRO A 211 1.17 -12.32 7.30
CA PRO A 211 2.13 -11.22 7.27
C PRO A 211 1.77 -10.16 6.21
N CYS A 212 2.01 -8.90 6.54
CA CYS A 212 1.70 -7.78 5.66
C CYS A 212 2.86 -7.49 4.70
N GLU A 213 2.62 -7.73 3.41
CA GLU A 213 3.56 -7.39 2.34
C GLU A 213 3.60 -5.87 2.15
N ARG A 214 4.80 -5.29 2.16
CA ARG A 214 5.01 -3.85 2.03
C ARG A 214 5.24 -3.46 0.59
N CYS A 215 4.67 -2.33 0.20
CA CYS A 215 4.81 -1.76 -1.14
C CYS A 215 5.45 -0.37 -1.07
N VAL A 216 5.68 0.22 -2.24
CA VAL A 216 6.26 1.57 -2.40
C VAL A 216 5.55 2.66 -1.60
N PHE A 217 4.28 2.45 -1.19
CA PHE A 217 3.58 3.44 -0.37
C PHE A 217 4.29 3.70 0.97
N THR A 218 5.03 2.74 1.54
CA THR A 218 5.80 3.01 2.77
C THR A 218 6.89 4.07 2.59
N THR A 219 7.29 4.37 1.34
CA THR A 219 8.32 5.36 1.02
C THR A 219 7.78 6.79 0.92
N VAL A 220 6.46 6.97 0.96
CA VAL A 220 5.83 8.29 1.00
C VAL A 220 5.93 8.84 2.43
N ASN A 221 6.54 10.01 2.57
CA ASN A 221 6.54 10.72 3.83
C ASN A 221 5.11 11.22 4.16
N PRO A 222 4.52 10.85 5.30
CA PRO A 222 3.11 11.11 5.61
C PRO A 222 2.82 12.57 5.94
N THR A 223 3.83 13.39 6.23
CA THR A 223 3.67 14.83 6.53
C THR A 223 3.97 15.72 5.33
N SER A 224 4.85 15.31 4.41
CA SER A 224 5.15 16.11 3.20
C SER A 224 4.50 15.57 1.92
N GLY A 225 4.04 14.31 1.91
CA GLY A 225 3.56 13.65 0.69
C GLY A 225 4.68 13.33 -0.31
N ILE A 226 5.94 13.50 0.05
CA ILE A 226 7.07 13.28 -0.87
C ILE A 226 7.57 11.83 -0.77
N LYS A 227 7.76 11.18 -1.91
CA LYS A 227 8.39 9.85 -1.98
C LYS A 227 9.88 9.96 -1.67
N HIS A 228 10.40 9.08 -0.83
CA HIS A 228 11.81 9.02 -0.52
C HIS A 228 12.62 8.58 -1.75
N ALA A 229 13.60 9.40 -2.17
CA ALA A 229 14.38 9.16 -3.39
C ALA A 229 15.08 7.78 -3.39
N GLN A 230 15.60 7.35 -2.24
CA GLN A 230 16.28 6.06 -2.09
C GLN A 230 15.34 4.89 -1.74
N GLN A 231 14.02 5.07 -1.87
CA GLN A 231 13.01 4.04 -1.56
C GLN A 231 13.03 3.55 -0.11
N GLN A 232 13.41 4.40 0.85
CA GLN A 232 13.35 4.07 2.26
C GLN A 232 11.93 4.25 2.83
N PRO A 233 11.49 3.39 3.76
CA PRO A 233 12.25 2.34 4.45
C PRO A 233 12.19 0.97 3.75
N LEU A 234 11.57 0.89 2.57
CA LEU A 234 11.33 -0.39 1.88
C LEU A 234 12.63 -1.08 1.49
N ARG A 235 13.66 -0.31 1.08
CA ARG A 235 14.99 -0.83 0.77
C ARG A 235 15.65 -1.48 1.99
N THR A 236 15.63 -0.83 3.16
CA THR A 236 16.16 -1.43 4.39
C THR A 236 15.34 -2.64 4.82
N LEU A 237 14.01 -2.60 4.74
CA LEU A 237 13.20 -3.80 5.01
C LEU A 237 13.57 -4.96 4.06
N LYS A 238 13.83 -4.68 2.78
CA LYS A 238 14.20 -5.71 1.80
C LYS A 238 15.45 -6.50 2.22
N SER A 239 16.43 -5.87 2.86
CA SER A 239 17.70 -6.53 3.20
C SER A 239 17.59 -7.62 4.28
N TYR A 240 16.53 -7.60 5.11
CA TYR A 240 16.39 -8.56 6.22
C TYR A 240 14.98 -9.12 6.42
N ARG A 241 13.97 -8.57 5.73
CA ARG A 241 12.55 -8.97 5.82
C ARG A 241 11.99 -9.43 4.46
N GLN A 242 12.85 -9.70 3.49
CA GLN A 242 12.45 -10.31 2.23
C GLN A 242 12.36 -11.83 2.37
N THR A 243 11.27 -12.40 1.89
CA THR A 243 11.05 -13.85 1.82
C THR A 243 11.58 -14.43 0.50
N THR A 244 11.63 -15.76 0.40
CA THR A 244 12.13 -16.47 -0.79
C THR A 244 11.38 -16.18 -2.09
N ASN A 245 10.13 -15.71 -2.00
CA ASN A 245 9.33 -15.30 -3.15
C ASN A 245 9.43 -13.79 -3.46
N GLY A 246 10.36 -13.08 -2.83
CA GLY A 246 10.60 -11.66 -3.04
C GLY A 246 9.71 -10.71 -2.21
N ALA A 247 8.73 -11.21 -1.45
CA ALA A 247 7.85 -10.36 -0.65
C ALA A 247 8.57 -9.80 0.59
N VAL A 248 8.46 -8.49 0.79
CA VAL A 248 9.03 -7.77 1.95
C VAL A 248 7.97 -7.61 3.04
N LEU A 249 8.21 -8.14 4.24
CA LEU A 249 7.17 -8.27 5.29
C LEU A 249 7.38 -7.32 6.47
N PHE A 250 6.33 -6.60 6.85
CA PHE A 250 6.32 -5.78 8.08
C PHE A 250 4.90 -5.58 8.62
N GLY A 251 4.64 -6.08 9.84
CA GLY A 251 3.30 -6.13 10.42
C GLY A 251 2.49 -7.36 10.04
N GLN A 252 1.36 -7.52 10.72
CA GLN A 252 0.48 -8.69 10.60
C GLN A 252 -0.96 -8.26 10.33
N ASN A 253 -1.56 -8.87 9.30
CA ASN A 253 -2.97 -8.62 9.00
C ASN A 253 -3.87 -9.41 9.95
N LEU A 254 -4.87 -8.75 10.52
CA LEU A 254 -5.82 -9.33 11.47
C LEU A 254 -7.23 -9.43 10.88
N ILE A 255 -7.98 -10.40 11.40
CA ILE A 255 -9.42 -10.55 11.17
C ILE A 255 -10.09 -10.59 12.56
N PRO A 256 -11.03 -9.69 12.87
CA PRO A 256 -11.82 -9.80 14.09
C PRO A 256 -12.76 -11.01 13.99
N LEU A 257 -12.83 -11.81 15.06
CA LEU A 257 -13.69 -12.98 15.16
C LEU A 257 -15.00 -12.68 15.90
N THR A 258 -14.99 -11.63 16.71
CA THR A 258 -16.13 -11.08 17.46
C THR A 258 -16.19 -9.56 17.29
N SER A 259 -17.36 -8.97 17.56
CA SER A 259 -17.57 -7.51 17.59
C SER A 259 -17.53 -6.99 19.02
N GLY A 260 -17.24 -5.70 19.17
CA GLY A 260 -17.19 -4.98 20.45
C GLY A 260 -16.23 -3.81 20.35
N SER A 261 -15.59 -3.41 21.44
CA SER A 261 -14.73 -2.21 21.46
C SER A 261 -13.36 -2.53 22.04
N ILE A 262 -12.34 -1.85 21.52
CA ILE A 262 -10.97 -1.87 22.09
C ILE A 262 -10.51 -0.44 22.35
N LYS A 263 -9.58 -0.27 23.28
CA LYS A 263 -8.98 1.03 23.64
C LYS A 263 -7.48 0.93 23.85
N GLN A 264 -6.82 2.10 23.81
CA GLN A 264 -5.43 2.21 24.23
C GLN A 264 -5.30 1.73 25.69
N GLY A 265 -4.21 1.00 25.96
CA GLY A 265 -3.96 0.36 27.24
C GLY A 265 -4.62 -1.00 27.43
N ASP A 266 -5.47 -1.47 26.51
CA ASP A 266 -6.00 -2.83 26.58
C ASP A 266 -4.88 -3.86 26.46
N LYS A 267 -4.99 -4.92 27.27
CA LYS A 267 -4.02 -6.02 27.28
C LYS A 267 -4.22 -6.91 26.07
N LEU A 268 -3.11 -7.29 25.44
CA LEU A 268 -3.06 -8.32 24.42
C LEU A 268 -2.57 -9.62 25.03
N ASN A 269 -3.39 -10.67 24.91
CA ASN A 269 -3.01 -12.05 25.24
C ASN A 269 -2.81 -12.85 23.96
N VAL A 270 -1.66 -13.52 23.83
CA VAL A 270 -1.42 -14.47 22.75
C VAL A 270 -2.08 -15.79 23.13
N VAL A 271 -3.15 -16.17 22.42
CA VAL A 271 -3.93 -17.38 22.70
C VAL A 271 -3.21 -18.61 22.14
N THR A 272 -2.75 -18.53 20.89
CA THR A 272 -1.89 -19.55 20.29
C THR A 272 -0.83 -18.92 19.40
N GLN A 273 0.25 -19.67 19.19
CA GLN A 273 1.38 -19.27 18.36
C GLN A 273 1.41 -20.03 17.03
N GLN A 274 2.14 -19.48 16.06
CA GLN A 274 2.49 -20.11 14.80
C GLN A 274 3.99 -19.96 14.54
N LYS A 275 4.48 -20.71 13.55
CA LYS A 275 5.86 -20.56 13.08
C LYS A 275 6.02 -19.21 12.37
N PRO A 276 6.97 -18.36 12.77
CA PRO A 276 7.27 -17.12 12.07
C PRO A 276 7.72 -17.34 10.62
N PRO A 277 7.58 -16.33 9.72
CA PRO A 277 8.11 -16.40 8.37
C PRO A 277 9.63 -16.57 8.36
N THR A 278 10.13 -17.24 7.33
CA THR A 278 11.57 -17.35 7.05
C THR A 278 11.98 -16.31 6.02
N PHE A 279 13.10 -15.63 6.28
CA PHE A 279 13.63 -14.59 5.40
C PHE A 279 14.89 -15.05 4.69
N THR A 280 15.09 -14.54 3.48
CA THR A 280 16.35 -14.69 2.75
C THR A 280 17.35 -13.70 3.32
N HIS A 281 18.44 -14.20 3.89
CA HIS A 281 19.60 -13.37 4.20
C HIS A 281 20.40 -13.19 2.91
N SER A 282 19.97 -12.25 2.05
CA SER A 282 20.79 -11.87 0.92
C SER A 282 21.86 -10.89 1.41
N ASN A 283 23.12 -11.34 1.43
CA ASN A 283 24.28 -10.44 1.40
C ASN A 283 24.37 -9.75 0.02
N SER A 284 23.27 -9.16 -0.44
CA SER A 284 23.17 -8.51 -1.74
C SER A 284 23.41 -7.03 -1.57
N THR A 285 24.66 -6.63 -1.77
CA THR A 285 25.07 -5.25 -2.00
C THR A 285 24.18 -4.64 -3.10
N PRO A 286 23.57 -3.47 -2.87
CA PRO A 286 22.77 -2.82 -3.90
C PRO A 286 23.68 -2.31 -5.02
N VAL A 287 23.66 -2.99 -6.17
CA VAL A 287 24.37 -2.54 -7.37
C VAL A 287 23.62 -1.35 -7.95
N THR A 288 24.12 -0.15 -7.66
CA THR A 288 23.70 1.07 -8.34
C THR A 288 24.55 1.19 -9.60
N ALA A 289 24.11 0.59 -10.70
CA ALA A 289 24.82 0.72 -11.98
C ALA A 289 24.38 2.02 -12.68
N ILE A 290 25.00 3.14 -12.32
CA ILE A 290 25.05 4.29 -13.22
C ILE A 290 26.09 3.94 -14.29
N MET A 291 25.65 3.77 -15.53
CA MET A 291 26.58 3.49 -16.62
C MET A 291 27.31 4.76 -17.04
N ASN A 292 28.65 4.70 -17.03
CA ASN A 292 29.57 5.83 -17.20
C ASN A 292 29.50 6.59 -18.56
N LYS A 293 28.64 6.19 -19.51
CA LYS A 293 28.43 6.89 -20.78
C LYS A 293 26.95 6.92 -21.15
N ASN A 294 26.40 8.13 -21.29
CA ASN A 294 25.04 8.35 -21.79
C ASN A 294 24.97 7.96 -23.28
N LYS A 295 24.12 6.98 -23.60
CA LYS A 295 23.81 6.56 -24.97
C LYS A 295 22.38 6.98 -25.30
N LYS A 296 22.21 7.65 -26.44
CA LYS A 296 20.88 7.82 -27.05
C LYS A 296 20.45 6.50 -27.67
N ILE A 297 19.22 6.11 -27.41
CA ILE A 297 18.58 4.89 -27.89
C ILE A 297 17.11 5.21 -28.23
N ASN A 298 16.43 4.32 -28.93
CA ASN A 298 14.99 4.40 -29.16
C ASN A 298 14.29 3.21 -28.51
N ILE A 299 13.16 3.47 -27.83
CA ILE A 299 12.30 2.42 -27.28
C ILE A 299 11.01 2.41 -28.09
N HIS A 300 10.69 1.25 -28.67
CA HIS A 300 9.38 0.99 -29.27
C HIS A 300 8.48 0.24 -28.28
N PHE A 301 7.41 0.89 -27.84
CA PHE A 301 6.37 0.31 -26.99
C PHE A 301 5.28 -0.30 -27.87
N GLU A 302 5.47 -1.57 -28.24
CA GLU A 302 4.64 -2.31 -29.21
C GLU A 302 3.14 -2.24 -28.89
N THR A 303 2.75 -2.43 -27.62
CA THR A 303 1.36 -2.43 -27.18
C THR A 303 0.63 -1.11 -27.46
N TRP A 304 1.36 0.01 -27.53
CA TRP A 304 0.80 1.35 -27.77
C TRP A 304 1.21 1.91 -29.14
N HIS A 305 1.93 1.15 -29.97
CA HIS A 305 2.50 1.60 -31.25
C HIS A 305 3.23 2.96 -31.12
N LYS A 306 4.04 3.09 -30.07
CA LYS A 306 4.68 4.36 -29.69
C LYS A 306 6.19 4.23 -29.66
N ASP A 307 6.86 5.05 -30.46
CA ASP A 307 8.29 5.28 -30.37
C ASP A 307 8.62 6.41 -29.39
N HIS A 308 9.69 6.23 -28.63
CA HIS A 308 10.21 7.23 -27.70
C HIS A 308 11.73 7.31 -27.76
N PRO A 309 12.29 8.48 -28.15
CA PRO A 309 13.71 8.76 -27.99
C PRO A 309 14.08 8.69 -26.50
N ALA A 310 15.07 7.86 -26.18
CA ALA A 310 15.39 7.48 -24.82
C ALA A 310 16.91 7.52 -24.57
N ASP A 311 17.29 7.14 -23.35
CA ASP A 311 18.67 7.02 -22.90
C ASP A 311 18.87 5.77 -22.03
N ASN A 312 20.13 5.40 -21.81
CA ASN A 312 20.52 4.33 -20.89
C ASN A 312 20.70 4.81 -19.44
N GLN A 313 20.04 5.90 -19.03
CA GLN A 313 20.14 6.50 -17.70
C GLN A 313 18.87 6.28 -16.86
N LYS A 314 17.76 5.94 -17.50
CA LYS A 314 16.47 5.66 -16.85
C LYS A 314 15.96 4.27 -17.20
N THR A 315 15.03 3.78 -16.39
CA THR A 315 14.34 2.52 -16.63
C THR A 315 13.36 2.63 -17.80
N LEU A 316 13.01 1.50 -18.41
CA LEU A 316 11.99 1.44 -19.48
C LEU A 316 10.63 1.97 -19.00
N LEU A 317 10.29 1.79 -17.72
CA LEU A 317 9.07 2.35 -17.13
C LEU A 317 9.08 3.87 -17.14
N GLU A 318 10.18 4.49 -16.69
CA GLU A 318 10.29 5.96 -16.62
C GLU A 318 10.24 6.59 -18.02
N HIS A 319 10.84 5.94 -19.02
CA HIS A 319 10.75 6.38 -20.42
C HIS A 319 9.33 6.25 -20.97
N GLY A 320 8.60 5.18 -20.66
CA GLY A 320 7.21 5.07 -21.12
C GLY A 320 6.28 6.08 -20.46
N GLU A 321 6.51 6.41 -19.18
CA GLU A 321 5.79 7.49 -18.50
C GLU A 321 6.10 8.87 -19.12
N ALA A 322 7.37 9.14 -19.44
CA ALA A 322 7.77 10.33 -20.18
C ALA A 322 7.18 10.39 -21.60
N ALA A 323 6.90 9.24 -22.22
CA ALA A 323 6.17 9.13 -23.48
C ALA A 323 4.64 9.33 -23.33
N GLY A 324 4.14 9.54 -22.11
CA GLY A 324 2.72 9.71 -21.79
C GLY A 324 1.94 8.40 -21.64
N LEU A 325 2.62 7.27 -21.49
CA LEU A 325 1.99 5.95 -21.40
C LEU A 325 1.62 5.60 -19.95
N ILE A 326 0.43 5.03 -19.77
CA ILE A 326 0.00 4.45 -18.49
C ILE A 326 0.45 2.99 -18.47
N MET A 327 1.70 2.76 -18.04
CA MET A 327 2.27 1.42 -17.97
C MET A 327 1.87 0.69 -16.68
N PRO A 328 1.49 -0.60 -16.75
CA PRO A 328 1.24 -1.40 -15.55
C PRO A 328 2.45 -1.40 -14.62
N SER A 329 2.33 -0.83 -13.42
CA SER A 329 3.44 -0.81 -12.45
C SER A 329 2.92 -0.74 -11.03
N SER A 330 3.71 -1.26 -10.07
CA SER A 330 3.36 -1.22 -8.65
C SER A 330 4.58 -1.03 -7.76
N CYS A 331 5.50 -2.00 -7.70
CA CYS A 331 6.66 -1.94 -6.79
C CYS A 331 7.77 -0.99 -7.25
N ARG A 332 7.88 -0.72 -8.55
CA ARG A 332 8.98 0.02 -9.20
C ARG A 332 10.41 -0.42 -8.84
N GLY A 333 10.57 -1.67 -8.40
CA GLY A 333 11.86 -2.22 -7.97
C GLY A 333 12.07 -3.67 -8.39
N GLY A 334 11.33 -4.13 -9.40
CA GLY A 334 11.51 -5.47 -9.97
C GLY A 334 10.97 -6.64 -9.12
N MET A 335 10.09 -6.40 -8.14
CA MET A 335 9.65 -7.42 -7.16
C MET A 335 8.25 -7.97 -7.43
N CYS A 336 7.28 -7.12 -7.80
CA CYS A 336 5.87 -7.53 -7.89
C CYS A 336 5.44 -8.16 -9.23
N GLY A 337 6.31 -8.14 -10.24
CA GLY A 337 5.99 -8.64 -11.58
C GLY A 337 4.94 -7.83 -12.37
N ARG A 338 4.35 -6.75 -11.82
CA ARG A 338 3.30 -5.97 -12.50
C ARG A 338 3.79 -5.26 -13.77
N CYS A 339 5.04 -4.80 -13.78
CA CYS A 339 5.68 -4.10 -14.90
C CYS A 339 6.27 -5.03 -15.97
N LYS A 340 5.77 -6.26 -16.03
CA LYS A 340 6.32 -7.32 -16.88
C LYS A 340 5.96 -7.07 -18.34
N ALA A 341 6.97 -7.14 -19.19
CA ALA A 341 6.84 -7.06 -20.63
C ALA A 341 7.76 -8.10 -21.28
N LYS A 342 7.41 -8.55 -22.48
CA LYS A 342 8.29 -9.37 -23.30
C LYS A 342 9.28 -8.47 -24.03
N LEU A 343 10.56 -8.77 -23.93
CA LEU A 343 11.58 -8.17 -24.77
C LEU A 343 11.52 -8.84 -26.15
N ILE A 344 11.10 -8.08 -27.16
CA ILE A 344 10.97 -8.57 -28.54
C ILE A 344 12.30 -8.47 -29.28
N SER A 345 13.02 -7.37 -29.10
CA SER A 345 14.37 -7.17 -29.63
C SER A 345 15.18 -6.18 -28.80
N GLY A 346 16.50 -6.20 -28.98
CA GLY A 346 17.46 -5.34 -28.30
C GLY A 346 17.99 -5.93 -26.99
N GLU A 347 18.79 -5.13 -26.28
CA GLU A 347 19.46 -5.53 -25.05
C GLU A 347 19.07 -4.63 -23.88
N VAL A 348 18.86 -5.24 -22.71
CA VAL A 348 18.59 -4.52 -21.46
C VAL A 348 19.46 -5.06 -20.34
N THR A 349 19.82 -4.17 -19.41
CA THR A 349 20.36 -4.56 -18.11
C THR A 349 19.21 -4.61 -17.11
N GLN A 350 18.93 -5.80 -16.58
CA GLN A 350 17.90 -6.01 -15.57
C GLN A 350 18.52 -5.87 -14.17
N LEU A 351 18.13 -4.84 -13.43
CA LEU A 351 18.64 -4.52 -12.10
C LEU A 351 18.03 -5.41 -11.01
N ALA A 352 16.81 -5.90 -11.22
CA ALA A 352 16.13 -6.88 -10.39
C ALA A 352 15.15 -7.68 -11.24
N ASP A 353 15.07 -8.99 -10.97
CA ASP A 353 14.27 -9.96 -11.74
C ASP A 353 13.38 -10.83 -10.85
N GLU A 354 13.21 -10.45 -9.59
CA GLU A 354 12.48 -11.19 -8.55
C GLU A 354 10.99 -11.39 -8.89
N GLY A 355 10.39 -10.44 -9.62
CA GLY A 355 9.01 -10.53 -10.09
C GLY A 355 8.78 -11.43 -11.31
N LEU A 356 9.80 -12.18 -11.75
CA LEU A 356 9.74 -13.13 -12.86
C LEU A 356 9.98 -14.56 -12.37
N SER A 357 9.12 -15.48 -12.81
CA SER A 357 9.38 -16.93 -12.69
C SER A 357 10.54 -17.37 -13.59
N ALA A 358 11.09 -18.55 -13.33
CA ALA A 358 12.16 -19.12 -14.15
C ALA A 358 11.72 -19.32 -15.61
N GLU A 359 10.47 -19.77 -15.81
CA GLU A 359 9.86 -19.96 -17.12
C GLU A 359 9.72 -18.64 -17.87
N GLU A 360 9.33 -17.56 -17.18
CA GLU A 360 9.19 -16.25 -17.79
C GLU A 360 10.53 -15.65 -18.19
N LYS A 361 11.59 -15.86 -17.38
CA LYS A 361 12.96 -15.47 -17.75
C LYS A 361 13.40 -16.21 -19.02
N GLN A 362 13.13 -17.51 -19.11
CA GLN A 362 13.44 -18.31 -20.30
C GLN A 362 12.65 -17.85 -21.54
N GLN A 363 11.43 -17.34 -21.35
CA GLN A 363 10.59 -16.80 -22.41
C GLN A 363 10.93 -15.36 -22.83
N GLY A 364 11.98 -14.76 -22.25
CA GLY A 364 12.43 -13.40 -22.59
C GLY A 364 11.59 -12.29 -21.96
N TYR A 365 10.90 -12.56 -20.84
CA TYR A 365 10.24 -11.50 -20.09
C TYR A 365 11.24 -10.71 -19.25
N ILE A 366 10.98 -9.41 -19.17
CA ILE A 366 11.72 -8.43 -18.39
C ILE A 366 10.75 -7.62 -17.52
N LEU A 367 11.29 -6.91 -16.54
CA LEU A 367 10.56 -5.99 -15.68
C LEU A 367 10.93 -4.56 -16.07
N CYS A 368 10.02 -3.85 -16.75
CA CYS A 368 10.28 -2.51 -17.28
C CYS A 368 10.71 -1.51 -16.20
N CYS A 369 10.22 -1.70 -14.98
CA CYS A 369 10.54 -0.88 -13.82
C CYS A 369 11.89 -1.20 -13.17
N SER A 370 12.62 -2.16 -13.72
CA SER A 370 13.96 -2.57 -13.28
C SER A 370 14.84 -2.98 -14.47
N SER A 371 14.54 -2.46 -15.67
CA SER A 371 15.33 -2.71 -16.87
C SER A 371 15.76 -1.39 -17.46
N ILE A 372 17.05 -1.27 -17.79
CA ILE A 372 17.65 -0.12 -18.48
C ILE A 372 18.11 -0.62 -19.86
N ALA A 373 17.65 0.01 -20.92
CA ALA A 373 18.03 -0.38 -22.28
C ALA A 373 19.50 -0.03 -22.59
N GLN A 374 20.17 -0.95 -23.29
CA GLN A 374 21.57 -0.85 -23.71
C GLN A 374 21.72 -0.60 -25.21
N SER A 375 20.67 -0.92 -25.97
CA SER A 375 20.49 -0.66 -27.40
C SER A 375 19.08 -0.12 -27.65
N ASP A 376 18.73 0.11 -28.91
CA ASP A 376 17.32 0.24 -29.29
C ASP A 376 16.58 -1.05 -28.92
N VAL A 377 15.39 -0.92 -28.35
CA VAL A 377 14.61 -2.06 -27.84
C VAL A 377 13.16 -1.99 -28.30
N VAL A 378 12.58 -3.16 -28.54
CA VAL A 378 11.14 -3.33 -28.75
C VAL A 378 10.59 -4.15 -27.60
N ILE A 379 9.58 -3.63 -26.90
CA ILE A 379 8.95 -4.32 -25.77
C ILE A 379 7.44 -4.41 -25.94
N LYS A 380 6.88 -5.55 -25.55
CA LYS A 380 5.43 -5.82 -25.63
C LYS A 380 4.87 -6.18 -24.27
N HIS A 381 3.93 -5.38 -23.77
CA HIS A 381 3.19 -5.68 -22.55
C HIS A 381 2.09 -6.70 -22.85
N ARG A 382 1.77 -7.53 -21.86
CA ARG A 382 0.62 -8.43 -21.93
C ARG A 382 -0.69 -7.69 -21.74
#